data_AF-A0A1M6UFD4-F1
#
_entry.id   AF-A0A1M6UFD4-F1
#
_cell.length_a   1.000
_cell.length_b   1.000
_cell.length_c   1.000
_cell.angle_alpha   90.00
_cell.angle_beta   90.00
_cell.angle_gamma   90.00
#
_symmetry.space_group_name_H-M   'P 1'
#
loop_
_entity.id
_entity.type
_entity.pdbx_description
1 polymer ?
#
loop_
_entity_poly.entity_id
_entity_poly.type
_entity_poly.pdbx_seq_one_letter_code
_entity_poly.pdbx_strand_id
1 'polypeptide(L)'
;MVKVVEIYHCISPFSTTALCEGLDSLAPNIQVFGGIVCSPDITSPNSCVFSSVGGLSKSGLLVVFYGGADLHVDSRKISGWKPIGRNFHVTRSDGNILYELGGVPAYEVYNKYLSIKNDQNFFYNALEFPMLYEHNGVSIVRAAGASNPDGSLSMSSDIDEGSIVRLSYGEPQLIEEKIKAESEVCENFAPEVQHIFSCAARKAFGPSMSRLTKFLRSRVWL
;
A
#
# COMPACT_ATOMS: atom_id res chain seq x y z
N MET A 1 19.96 -21.07 -11.00
CA MET A 1 20.08 -19.77 -10.33
C MET A 1 18.69 -19.28 -9.97
N VAL A 2 18.51 -18.66 -8.80
CA VAL A 2 17.23 -18.05 -8.39
C VAL A 2 16.94 -16.86 -9.31
N LYS A 3 15.70 -16.75 -9.79
CA LYS A 3 15.21 -15.63 -10.61
C LYS A 3 14.06 -14.88 -9.92
N VAL A 4 13.42 -15.49 -8.91
CA VAL A 4 12.28 -14.90 -8.21
C VAL A 4 12.32 -15.20 -6.73
N VAL A 5 11.90 -14.21 -5.94
CA VAL A 5 11.55 -14.34 -4.53
C VAL A 5 10.09 -13.92 -4.35
N GLU A 6 9.22 -14.88 -4.06
CA GLU A 6 7.82 -14.61 -3.70
C GLU A 6 7.67 -14.61 -2.18
N ILE A 7 7.06 -13.56 -1.63
CA ILE A 7 7.03 -13.29 -0.20
C ILE A 7 5.59 -13.08 0.29
N TYR A 8 5.20 -13.86 1.30
CA TYR A 8 3.98 -13.64 2.05
C TYR A 8 4.31 -13.39 3.51
N HIS A 9 3.84 -12.28 4.06
CA HIS A 9 4.04 -12.01 5.49
C HIS A 9 2.72 -11.74 6.19
N CYS A 10 2.66 -12.13 7.45
CA CYS A 10 1.55 -11.79 8.33
C CYS A 10 1.52 -10.28 8.59
N ILE A 11 0.35 -9.75 8.93
CA ILE A 11 0.20 -8.38 9.44
C ILE A 11 1.10 -8.23 10.66
N SER A 12 1.97 -7.23 10.63
CA SER A 12 2.94 -6.95 11.69
C SER A 12 2.63 -5.61 12.35
N PRO A 13 2.83 -5.46 13.68
CA PRO A 13 2.73 -4.15 14.33
C PRO A 13 3.90 -3.22 13.98
N PHE A 14 4.95 -3.73 13.33
CA PHE A 14 6.11 -2.96 12.89
C PHE A 14 6.17 -2.88 11.36
N SER A 15 6.85 -1.85 10.87
CA SER A 15 7.06 -1.61 9.45
C SER A 15 7.89 -2.69 8.78
N THR A 16 7.61 -2.91 7.49
CA THR A 16 8.36 -3.83 6.63
C THR A 16 9.52 -3.16 5.89
N THR A 17 9.80 -1.87 6.15
CA THR A 17 10.89 -1.13 5.47
C THR A 17 12.23 -1.87 5.58
N ALA A 18 12.62 -2.29 6.78
CA ALA A 18 13.89 -3.02 6.98
C ALA A 18 13.95 -4.35 6.20
N LEU A 19 12.81 -5.03 6.02
CA LEU A 19 12.74 -6.22 5.17
C LEU A 19 12.98 -5.83 3.70
N CYS A 20 12.34 -4.76 3.23
CA CYS A 20 12.52 -4.26 1.86
C CYS A 20 13.97 -3.80 1.61
N GLU A 21 14.56 -3.03 2.52
CA GLU A 21 15.97 -2.59 2.43
C GLU A 21 16.93 -3.79 2.36
N GLY A 22 16.66 -4.85 3.12
CA GLY A 22 17.43 -6.09 3.02
C GLY A 22 17.35 -6.75 1.63
N LEU A 23 16.20 -6.63 0.97
CA LEU A 23 15.96 -7.17 -0.37
C LEU A 23 16.61 -6.34 -1.47
N ASP A 24 16.96 -5.08 -1.23
CA ASP A 24 17.68 -4.22 -2.20
C ASP A 24 19.09 -4.75 -2.52
N SER A 25 19.64 -5.64 -1.66
CA SER A 25 20.92 -6.32 -1.91
C SER A 25 20.84 -7.44 -2.95
N LEU A 26 19.63 -7.83 -3.37
CA LEU A 26 19.44 -8.87 -4.39
C LEU A 26 19.94 -8.39 -5.75
N ALA A 27 20.35 -9.35 -6.58
CA ALA A 27 20.76 -9.04 -7.94
C ALA A 27 19.60 -8.38 -8.71
N PRO A 28 19.83 -7.32 -9.51
CA PRO A 28 18.76 -6.54 -10.15
C PRO A 28 17.82 -7.34 -11.07
N ASN A 29 18.26 -8.51 -11.52
CA ASN A 29 17.48 -9.42 -12.37
C ASN A 29 16.57 -10.37 -11.58
N ILE A 30 16.64 -10.38 -10.24
CA ILE A 30 15.75 -11.16 -9.39
C ILE A 30 14.46 -10.37 -9.17
N GLN A 31 13.34 -10.94 -9.59
CA GLN A 31 12.02 -10.36 -9.38
C GLN A 31 11.54 -10.65 -7.95
N VAL A 32 10.96 -9.65 -7.30
CA VAL A 32 10.40 -9.79 -5.95
C VAL A 32 8.93 -9.40 -5.98
N PHE A 33 8.05 -10.29 -5.54
CA PHE A 33 6.61 -10.01 -5.46
C PHE A 33 5.95 -10.79 -4.31
N GLY A 34 4.66 -10.53 -4.11
CA GLY A 34 3.85 -11.20 -3.09
C GLY A 34 3.00 -10.19 -2.34
N GLY A 35 2.79 -10.37 -1.04
CA GLY A 35 2.01 -9.43 -0.27
C GLY A 35 1.76 -9.78 1.19
N ILE A 36 0.90 -8.96 1.79
CA ILE A 36 0.44 -9.12 3.17
C ILE A 36 -0.72 -10.10 3.17
N VAL A 37 -0.65 -11.11 4.03
CA VAL A 37 -1.78 -12.00 4.29
C VAL A 37 -2.76 -11.29 5.21
N CYS A 38 -4.01 -11.13 4.78
CA CYS A 38 -5.05 -10.47 5.56
C CYS A 38 -6.22 -11.42 5.83
N SER A 39 -6.90 -11.26 6.95
CA SER A 39 -8.22 -11.86 7.16
C SER A 39 -9.29 -11.22 6.28
N PRO A 40 -10.46 -11.88 6.11
CA PRO A 40 -11.60 -11.28 5.43
C PRO A 40 -12.08 -9.96 6.05
N ASP A 41 -11.90 -9.81 7.37
CA ASP A 41 -11.99 -8.54 8.06
C ASP A 41 -10.65 -7.80 7.96
N ILE A 42 -10.63 -6.71 7.20
CA ILE A 42 -9.43 -5.90 6.95
C ILE A 42 -8.94 -5.12 8.18
N THR A 43 -9.79 -4.96 9.20
CA THR A 43 -9.41 -4.31 10.47
C THR A 43 -8.78 -5.28 11.45
N SER A 44 -8.96 -6.57 11.23
CA SER A 44 -8.43 -7.58 12.13
C SER A 44 -6.93 -7.79 11.85
N PRO A 45 -6.10 -7.85 12.90
CA PRO A 45 -4.67 -8.19 12.75
C PRO A 45 -4.46 -9.68 12.47
N ASN A 46 -5.53 -10.49 12.47
CA ASN A 46 -5.44 -11.92 12.31
C ASN A 46 -4.98 -12.28 10.90
N SER A 47 -3.82 -12.90 10.83
CA SER A 47 -3.23 -13.40 9.60
C SER A 47 -2.39 -14.63 9.92
N CYS A 48 -2.17 -15.48 8.93
CA CYS A 48 -1.31 -16.64 9.11
C CYS A 48 -0.72 -17.10 7.80
N VAL A 49 0.49 -17.64 7.89
CA VAL A 49 1.14 -18.41 6.83
C VAL A 49 1.27 -19.86 7.28
N PHE A 50 1.35 -20.77 6.32
CA PHE A 50 1.49 -22.19 6.58
C PHE A 50 2.57 -22.81 5.70
N SER A 51 3.34 -23.73 6.26
CA SER A 51 4.17 -24.67 5.50
C SER A 51 4.10 -26.05 6.13
N SER A 52 4.37 -27.10 5.35
CA SER A 52 4.38 -28.47 5.84
C SER A 52 5.46 -28.72 6.91
N VAL A 53 6.56 -27.96 6.86
CA VAL A 53 7.70 -28.09 7.78
C VAL A 53 7.55 -27.18 9.00
N GLY A 54 7.18 -25.91 8.78
CA GLY A 54 7.05 -24.90 9.84
C GLY A 54 5.68 -24.82 10.49
N GLY A 55 4.70 -25.59 10.00
CA GLY A 55 3.32 -25.55 10.48
C GLY A 55 2.64 -24.19 10.23
N LEU A 56 1.62 -23.91 11.04
CA LEU A 56 0.88 -22.64 11.00
C LEU A 56 1.61 -21.58 11.84
N SER A 57 1.86 -20.40 11.27
CA SER A 57 2.43 -19.26 11.99
C SER A 57 1.58 -18.01 11.80
N LYS A 58 1.29 -17.30 12.90
CA LYS A 58 0.48 -16.07 12.93
C LYS A 58 1.31 -14.78 12.85
N SER A 59 2.62 -14.90 12.87
CA SER A 59 3.59 -13.80 12.79
C SER A 59 4.75 -14.16 11.86
N GLY A 60 4.50 -15.10 10.94
CA GLY A 60 5.51 -15.69 10.08
C GLY A 60 5.67 -14.98 8.75
N LEU A 61 6.81 -15.29 8.12
CA LEU A 61 7.14 -14.99 6.74
C LEU A 61 7.23 -16.32 5.98
N LEU A 62 6.53 -16.43 4.86
CA LEU A 62 6.68 -17.51 3.90
C LEU A 62 7.40 -16.95 2.68
N VAL A 63 8.52 -17.57 2.32
CA VAL A 63 9.33 -17.19 1.16
C VAL A 63 9.43 -18.38 0.22
N VAL A 64 9.13 -18.16 -1.05
CA VAL A 64 9.25 -19.16 -2.11
C VAL A 64 10.26 -18.67 -3.13
N PHE A 65 11.24 -19.52 -3.44
CA PHE A 65 12.28 -19.22 -4.42
C PHE A 65 12.01 -19.99 -5.71
N TYR A 66 11.97 -19.28 -6.84
CA TYR A 66 11.87 -19.90 -8.15
C TYR A 66 13.17 -19.71 -8.94
N GLY A 67 13.57 -20.74 -9.68
CA GLY A 67 14.77 -20.72 -10.48
C GLY A 67 14.78 -21.82 -11.53
N GLY A 68 15.48 -21.56 -12.63
CA GLY A 68 15.57 -22.47 -13.77
C GLY A 68 16.20 -21.75 -14.95
N ALA A 69 16.87 -22.49 -15.83
CA ALA A 69 17.45 -21.91 -17.04
C ALA A 69 16.35 -21.28 -17.91
N ASP A 70 15.27 -22.02 -18.11
CA ASP A 70 14.13 -21.70 -18.97
C ASP A 70 12.99 -20.95 -18.24
N LEU A 71 13.21 -20.53 -16.99
CA LEU A 71 12.21 -19.75 -16.26
C LEU A 71 12.30 -18.28 -16.67
N HIS A 72 11.27 -17.75 -17.32
CA HIS A 72 11.13 -16.33 -17.64
C HIS A 72 10.04 -15.73 -16.77
N VAL A 73 10.30 -14.56 -16.18
CA VAL A 73 9.37 -13.92 -15.23
C VAL A 73 9.27 -12.44 -15.56
N ASP A 74 8.03 -11.95 -15.56
CA ASP A 74 7.71 -10.52 -15.61
C ASP A 74 6.79 -10.18 -14.44
N SER A 75 6.99 -9.03 -13.81
CA SER A 75 6.18 -8.57 -12.69
C SER A 75 5.73 -7.14 -12.89
N ARG A 76 4.42 -6.88 -12.67
CA ARG A 76 3.80 -5.59 -12.94
C ARG A 76 3.01 -5.10 -11.73
N LYS A 77 3.16 -3.80 -11.43
CA LYS A 77 2.42 -3.11 -10.36
C LYS A 77 1.43 -2.13 -10.98
N ILE A 78 0.14 -2.41 -10.81
CA ILE A 78 -0.93 -1.52 -11.27
C ILE A 78 -1.45 -0.69 -10.10
N SER A 79 -1.21 0.63 -10.13
CA SER A 79 -1.74 1.59 -9.16
C SER A 79 -2.80 2.48 -9.80
N GLY A 80 -3.92 2.68 -9.11
CA GLY A 80 -5.01 3.59 -9.50
C GLY A 80 -5.14 4.82 -8.61
N TRP A 81 -4.11 5.14 -7.84
CA TRP A 81 -4.14 6.25 -6.90
C TRP A 81 -3.73 7.55 -7.58
N LYS A 82 -4.54 8.59 -7.41
CA LYS A 82 -4.29 9.92 -7.95
C LYS A 82 -4.11 10.92 -6.81
N PRO A 83 -3.07 11.77 -6.84
CA PRO A 83 -2.87 12.79 -5.82
C PRO A 83 -3.99 13.83 -5.85
N ILE A 84 -4.33 14.36 -4.68
CA ILE A 84 -5.27 15.47 -4.50
C ILE A 84 -4.68 16.57 -3.61
N GLY A 85 -5.02 17.80 -3.96
CA GLY A 85 -4.65 18.96 -3.18
C GLY A 85 -3.15 19.25 -3.23
N ARG A 86 -2.65 19.81 -2.12
CA ARG A 86 -1.28 20.34 -2.00
C ARG A 86 -0.30 19.30 -1.48
N ASN A 87 0.98 19.63 -1.63
CA ASN A 87 2.07 18.96 -0.95
C ASN A 87 2.08 19.28 0.55
N PHE A 88 2.37 18.27 1.36
CA PHE A 88 2.63 18.36 2.79
C PHE A 88 4.06 17.89 3.07
N HIS A 89 4.82 18.68 3.82
CA HIS A 89 6.16 18.30 4.27
C HIS A 89 6.04 17.48 5.55
N VAL A 90 6.69 16.32 5.59
CA VAL A 90 6.78 15.52 6.81
C VAL A 90 7.80 16.18 7.72
N THR A 91 7.33 16.81 8.80
CA THR A 91 8.22 17.52 9.73
C THR A 91 8.59 16.69 10.94
N ARG A 92 7.83 15.62 11.24
CA ARG A 92 8.18 14.66 12.28
C ARG A 92 7.56 13.28 12.02
N SER A 93 8.40 12.24 11.98
CA SER A 93 7.97 10.83 11.93
C SER A 93 8.96 9.93 12.66
N ASP A 94 8.49 8.81 13.19
CA ASP A 94 9.33 7.75 13.76
C ASP A 94 8.72 6.38 13.44
N GLY A 95 9.48 5.56 12.70
CA GLY A 95 8.96 4.34 12.09
C GLY A 95 7.66 4.60 11.33
N ASN A 96 6.62 3.84 11.68
CA ASN A 96 5.31 3.95 11.04
C ASN A 96 4.40 5.00 11.71
N ILE A 97 4.89 5.76 12.68
CA ILE A 97 4.12 6.81 13.35
C ILE A 97 4.45 8.16 12.70
N LEU A 98 3.44 8.75 12.05
CA LEU A 98 3.52 10.07 11.46
C LEU A 98 2.98 11.11 12.44
N TYR A 99 3.87 11.91 13.03
CA TYR A 99 3.48 12.89 14.05
C TYR A 99 3.01 14.20 13.43
N GLU A 100 3.79 14.76 12.50
CA GLU A 100 3.57 16.12 12.03
C GLU A 100 3.75 16.29 10.53
N LEU A 101 2.86 17.10 9.96
CA LEU A 101 2.89 17.55 8.58
C LEU A 101 2.90 19.08 8.54
N GLY A 102 4.01 19.67 8.13
CA GLY A 102 4.17 21.12 8.07
C GLY A 102 4.04 21.81 9.45
N GLY A 103 4.49 21.14 10.51
CA GLY A 103 4.46 21.65 11.89
C GLY A 103 3.10 21.61 12.58
N VAL A 104 2.12 20.89 12.01
CA VAL A 104 0.84 20.59 12.67
C VAL A 104 0.66 19.08 12.83
N PRO A 105 -0.11 18.60 13.83
CA PRO A 105 -0.40 17.18 13.99
C PRO A 105 -0.94 16.56 12.70
N ALA A 106 -0.44 15.38 12.34
CA ALA A 106 -0.76 14.76 11.05
C ALA A 106 -2.26 14.49 10.86
N TYR A 107 -2.98 14.16 11.93
CA TYR A 107 -4.44 14.03 11.91
C TYR A 107 -5.17 15.30 11.45
N GLU A 108 -4.66 16.49 11.74
CA GLU A 108 -5.31 17.75 11.36
C GLU A 108 -5.43 17.90 9.84
N VAL A 109 -4.57 17.24 9.06
CA VAL A 109 -4.71 17.21 7.60
C VAL A 109 -5.98 16.46 7.19
N TYR A 110 -6.26 15.30 7.79
CA TYR A 110 -7.49 14.54 7.51
C TYR A 110 -8.74 15.31 7.99
N ASN A 111 -8.69 15.88 9.19
CA ASN A 111 -9.80 16.65 9.75
C ASN A 111 -10.11 17.91 8.90
N LYS A 112 -9.10 18.73 8.60
CA LYS A 112 -9.26 20.01 7.91
C LYS A 112 -9.73 19.84 6.47
N TYR A 113 -9.15 18.90 5.73
CA TYR A 113 -9.39 18.80 4.28
C TYR A 113 -10.51 17.80 3.93
N LEU A 114 -10.74 16.78 4.76
CA LEU A 114 -11.69 15.71 4.48
C LEU A 114 -12.83 15.64 5.51
N SER A 115 -12.77 16.42 6.59
CA SER A 115 -13.74 16.38 7.70
C SER A 115 -13.87 14.98 8.32
N ILE A 116 -12.80 14.19 8.25
CA ILE A 116 -12.72 12.86 8.86
C ILE A 116 -12.43 13.03 10.35
N LYS A 117 -13.33 12.49 11.17
CA LYS A 117 -13.21 12.55 12.63
C LYS A 117 -12.27 11.46 13.14
N ASN A 118 -11.56 11.76 14.22
CA ASN A 118 -10.87 10.75 15.02
C ASN A 118 -11.90 9.97 15.85
N ASP A 119 -12.54 8.98 15.23
CA ASP A 119 -13.48 8.08 15.86
C ASP A 119 -13.25 6.63 15.41
N GLN A 120 -14.13 5.72 15.83
CA GLN A 120 -14.02 4.29 15.52
C GLN A 120 -14.08 3.99 14.01
N ASN A 121 -14.55 4.92 13.19
CA ASN A 121 -14.62 4.79 11.74
C ASN A 121 -13.43 5.46 11.02
N PHE A 122 -12.48 6.05 11.75
CA PHE A 122 -11.33 6.75 11.17
C PHE A 122 -10.63 5.89 10.12
N PHE A 123 -10.34 4.62 10.44
CA PHE A 123 -9.68 3.69 9.52
C PHE A 123 -10.40 3.59 8.17
N TYR A 124 -11.70 3.29 8.16
CA TYR A 124 -12.45 3.14 6.92
C TYR A 124 -12.54 4.43 6.12
N ASN A 125 -12.74 5.56 6.80
CA ASN A 125 -12.82 6.87 6.16
C ASN A 125 -11.46 7.29 5.58
N ALA A 126 -10.37 7.07 6.31
CA ALA A 126 -9.02 7.44 5.90
C ALA A 126 -8.44 6.48 4.85
N LEU A 127 -8.90 5.21 4.80
CA LEU A 127 -8.47 4.23 3.80
C LEU A 127 -8.81 4.65 2.36
N GLU A 128 -9.84 5.48 2.18
CA GLU A 128 -10.21 6.08 0.90
C GLU A 128 -9.23 7.16 0.45
N PHE A 129 -8.48 7.72 1.41
CA PHE A 129 -7.55 8.82 1.21
C PHE A 129 -6.15 8.54 1.76
N PRO A 130 -5.45 7.52 1.25
CA PRO A 130 -4.08 7.27 1.68
C PRO A 130 -3.16 8.38 1.16
N MET A 131 -1.99 8.47 1.76
CA MET A 131 -0.95 9.37 1.32
C MET A 131 -0.14 8.74 0.19
N LEU A 132 0.08 9.48 -0.88
CA LEU A 132 1.11 9.21 -1.86
C LEU A 132 2.42 9.83 -1.38
N TYR A 133 3.43 8.99 -1.33
CA TYR A 133 4.79 9.26 -0.88
C TYR A 133 5.74 8.87 -2.00
N GLU A 134 6.60 9.79 -2.44
CA GLU A 134 7.64 9.50 -3.44
C GLU A 134 8.94 9.11 -2.71
N HIS A 135 9.45 7.91 -2.99
CA HIS A 135 10.69 7.40 -2.41
C HIS A 135 11.52 6.75 -3.52
N ASN A 136 12.78 7.18 -3.68
CA ASN A 136 13.70 6.68 -4.71
C ASN A 136 13.10 6.67 -6.14
N GLY A 137 12.31 7.69 -6.48
CA GLY A 137 11.64 7.80 -7.79
C GLY A 137 10.43 6.87 -7.98
N VAL A 138 10.00 6.19 -6.92
CA VAL A 138 8.83 5.32 -6.91
C VAL A 138 7.71 5.95 -6.08
N SER A 139 6.52 6.01 -6.69
CA SER A 139 5.30 6.42 -5.99
C SER A 139 4.75 5.27 -5.14
N ILE A 140 4.68 5.51 -3.83
CA ILE A 140 4.29 4.56 -2.80
C ILE A 140 3.04 5.08 -2.08
N VAL A 141 2.12 4.18 -1.77
CA VAL A 141 0.87 4.48 -1.06
C VAL A 141 1.03 4.10 0.40
N ARG A 142 0.62 4.99 1.31
CA ARG A 142 0.64 4.80 2.76
C ARG A 142 -0.75 5.08 3.33
N ALA A 143 -1.41 4.05 3.84
CA ALA A 143 -2.73 4.20 4.45
C ALA A 143 -2.58 4.60 5.92
N ALA A 144 -3.43 5.51 6.39
CA ALA A 144 -3.55 5.82 7.81
C ALA A 144 -4.43 4.76 8.49
N GLY A 145 -3.82 3.92 9.33
CA GLY A 145 -4.45 2.83 10.04
C GLY A 145 -5.26 3.28 11.26
N ALA A 146 -4.75 4.28 11.98
CA ALA A 146 -5.40 4.84 13.17
C ALA A 146 -4.96 6.29 13.39
N SER A 147 -5.75 7.03 14.16
CA SER A 147 -5.39 8.33 14.70
C SER A 147 -5.25 8.23 16.22
N ASN A 148 -4.10 8.65 16.73
CA ASN A 148 -3.74 8.52 18.14
C ASN A 148 -4.23 9.73 18.96
N PRO A 149 -4.30 9.62 20.30
CA PRO A 149 -4.78 10.72 21.15
C PRO A 149 -3.95 12.02 21.04
N ASP A 150 -2.68 11.92 20.68
CA ASP A 150 -1.77 13.06 20.48
C ASP A 150 -1.90 13.71 19.08
N GLY A 151 -2.78 13.19 18.20
CA GLY A 151 -2.96 13.65 16.84
C GLY A 151 -1.97 13.09 15.82
N SER A 152 -1.09 12.17 16.23
CA SER A 152 -0.27 11.39 15.31
C SER A 152 -1.09 10.32 14.60
N LEU A 153 -0.60 9.85 13.45
CA LEU A 153 -1.23 8.79 12.67
C LEU A 153 -0.36 7.54 12.65
N SER A 154 -0.97 6.40 12.92
CA SER A 154 -0.33 5.09 12.73
C SER A 154 -0.49 4.69 11.27
N MET A 155 0.61 4.76 10.51
CA MET A 155 0.64 4.50 9.07
C MET A 155 0.88 3.01 8.77
N SER A 156 0.55 2.58 7.56
CA SER A 156 0.75 1.20 7.11
C SER A 156 2.21 0.78 7.00
N SER A 157 3.14 1.73 6.92
CA SER A 157 4.60 1.57 6.90
C SER A 157 5.22 2.97 7.00
N ASP A 158 6.54 3.05 7.06
CA ASP A 158 7.28 4.28 7.35
C ASP A 158 7.11 5.34 6.28
N ILE A 159 7.25 6.58 6.72
CA ILE A 159 7.33 7.77 5.88
C ILE A 159 8.51 8.59 6.39
N ASP A 160 9.47 8.87 5.52
CA ASP A 160 10.72 9.53 5.91
C ASP A 160 10.48 10.99 6.33
N GLU A 161 11.11 11.41 7.41
CA GLU A 161 11.12 12.82 7.82
C GLU A 161 11.81 13.66 6.74
N GLY A 162 11.31 14.88 6.52
CA GLY A 162 11.77 15.79 5.45
C GLY A 162 11.18 15.49 4.07
N SER A 163 10.50 14.36 3.89
CA SER A 163 9.84 14.02 2.63
C SER A 163 8.59 14.85 2.34
N ILE A 164 8.05 14.67 1.14
CA ILE A 164 6.80 15.27 0.69
C ILE A 164 5.76 14.18 0.46
N VAL A 165 4.58 14.38 1.05
CA VAL A 165 3.42 13.53 0.83
C VAL A 165 2.24 14.34 0.29
N ARG A 166 1.32 13.65 -0.38
CA ARG A 166 0.03 14.19 -0.81
C ARG A 166 -1.08 13.24 -0.43
N LEU A 167 -2.23 13.76 -0.03
CA LEU A 167 -3.44 12.94 0.00
C LEU A 167 -3.73 12.42 -1.41
N SER A 168 -4.38 11.27 -1.52
CA SER A 168 -4.74 10.67 -2.81
C SER A 168 -6.12 10.04 -2.74
N TYR A 169 -6.66 9.63 -3.88
CA TYR A 169 -7.90 8.85 -3.96
C TYR A 169 -7.81 7.82 -5.08
N GLY A 170 -8.62 6.76 -4.98
CA GLY A 170 -8.69 5.74 -6.01
C GLY A 170 -9.53 6.19 -7.21
N GLU A 171 -9.02 6.06 -8.42
CA GLU A 171 -9.74 6.32 -9.66
C GLU A 171 -9.99 4.99 -10.39
N PRO A 172 -11.20 4.40 -10.31
CA PRO A 172 -11.48 3.09 -10.90
C PRO A 172 -11.22 3.03 -12.41
N GLN A 173 -11.54 4.10 -13.13
CA GLN A 173 -11.28 4.19 -14.58
C GLN A 173 -9.78 4.07 -14.89
N LEU A 174 -8.93 4.74 -14.11
CA LEU A 174 -7.47 4.65 -14.27
C LEU A 174 -6.95 3.23 -13.99
N ILE A 175 -7.59 2.49 -13.07
CA ILE A 175 -7.26 1.08 -12.82
C ILE A 175 -7.62 0.24 -14.05
N GLU A 176 -8.81 0.41 -14.60
CA GLU A 176 -9.27 -0.34 -15.77
C GLU A 176 -8.41 -0.05 -17.01
N GLU A 177 -8.09 1.22 -17.25
CA GLU A 177 -7.22 1.65 -18.35
C GLU A 177 -5.83 1.00 -18.24
N LYS A 178 -5.23 1.02 -17.04
CA LYS A 178 -3.94 0.38 -16.81
C LYS A 178 -4.00 -1.14 -16.93
N ILE A 179 -5.07 -1.79 -16.44
CA ILE A 179 -5.25 -3.24 -16.62
C ILE A 179 -5.30 -3.59 -18.11
N LYS A 180 -6.03 -2.82 -18.92
CA LYS A 180 -6.09 -3.05 -20.37
C LYS A 180 -4.70 -2.90 -21.02
N ALA A 181 -3.99 -1.83 -20.70
CA ALA A 181 -2.65 -1.61 -21.24
C ALA A 181 -1.65 -2.73 -20.85
N GLU A 182 -1.67 -3.16 -19.58
CA GLU A 182 -0.80 -4.26 -19.12
C GLU A 182 -1.25 -5.63 -19.68
N SER A 183 -2.53 -5.81 -20.02
CA SER A 183 -3.02 -7.04 -20.66
C SER A 183 -2.37 -7.26 -22.03
N GLU A 184 -2.19 -6.20 -22.83
CA GLU A 184 -1.51 -6.28 -24.12
C GLU A 184 -0.04 -6.69 -23.98
N VAL A 185 0.63 -6.23 -22.92
CA VAL A 185 2.02 -6.64 -22.61
C VAL A 185 2.06 -8.10 -22.16
N CYS A 186 1.11 -8.52 -21.33
CA CYS A 186 0.98 -9.90 -20.86
C CYS A 186 0.73 -10.88 -22.02
N GLU A 187 -0.09 -10.50 -23.00
CA GLU A 187 -0.33 -11.29 -24.21
C GLU A 187 0.94 -11.54 -25.01
N ASN A 188 1.79 -10.51 -25.17
CA ASN A 188 3.08 -10.64 -25.84
C ASN A 188 4.09 -11.49 -25.05
N PHE A 189 4.04 -11.44 -23.72
CA PHE A 189 4.86 -12.29 -22.86
C PHE A 189 4.41 -13.76 -22.89
N ALA A 190 3.12 -14.01 -23.19
CA ALA A 190 2.51 -15.34 -23.30
C ALA A 190 2.81 -16.27 -22.09
N PRO A 191 2.47 -15.85 -20.86
CA PRO A 191 2.81 -16.61 -19.65
C PRO A 191 2.04 -17.94 -19.57
N GLU A 192 2.74 -19.00 -19.16
CA GLU A 192 2.13 -20.29 -18.84
C GLU A 192 1.36 -20.25 -17.51
N VAL A 193 1.76 -19.35 -16.60
CA VAL A 193 1.16 -19.18 -15.26
C VAL A 193 1.07 -17.69 -14.92
N GLN A 194 -0.06 -17.26 -14.38
CA GLN A 194 -0.27 -15.88 -13.92
C GLN A 194 -0.67 -15.86 -12.45
N HIS A 195 0.04 -15.08 -11.64
CA HIS A 195 -0.31 -14.79 -10.25
C HIS A 195 -0.86 -13.36 -10.16
N ILE A 196 -2.10 -13.21 -9.70
CA ILE A 196 -2.77 -11.91 -9.56
C ILE A 196 -3.01 -11.62 -8.08
N PHE A 197 -2.47 -10.50 -7.61
CA PHE A 197 -2.61 -10.04 -6.23
C PHE A 197 -3.46 -8.78 -6.19
N SER A 198 -4.58 -8.84 -5.48
CA SER A 198 -5.44 -7.67 -5.25
C SER A 198 -5.37 -7.25 -3.79
N CYS A 199 -4.91 -6.02 -3.54
CA CYS A 199 -4.85 -5.46 -2.20
C CYS A 199 -6.24 -5.44 -1.55
N ALA A 200 -6.34 -5.90 -0.30
CA ALA A 200 -7.59 -5.97 0.45
C ALA A 200 -8.34 -4.62 0.50
N ALA A 201 -7.61 -3.50 0.52
CA ALA A 201 -8.18 -2.16 0.50
C ALA A 201 -9.09 -1.91 -0.72
N ARG A 202 -8.84 -2.59 -1.85
CA ARG A 202 -9.67 -2.46 -3.05
C ARG A 202 -11.10 -2.92 -2.85
N LYS A 203 -11.33 -3.88 -1.96
CA LYS A 203 -12.67 -4.36 -1.62
C LYS A 203 -13.50 -3.30 -0.88
N ALA A 204 -12.84 -2.41 -0.14
CA ALA A 204 -13.50 -1.32 0.57
C ALA A 204 -13.97 -0.19 -0.38
N PHE A 205 -13.49 -0.14 -1.63
CA PHE A 205 -13.77 0.96 -2.56
C PHE A 205 -15.18 1.01 -3.16
N GLY A 206 -15.92 -0.11 -3.23
CA GLY A 206 -17.07 -0.26 -4.13
C GLY A 206 -18.18 0.80 -3.96
N PRO A 207 -18.97 0.78 -2.87
CA PRO A 207 -20.13 1.67 -2.73
C PRO A 207 -19.76 3.14 -2.47
N SER A 208 -18.63 3.40 -1.83
CA SER A 208 -18.26 4.72 -1.32
C SER A 208 -17.68 5.66 -2.39
N MET A 209 -16.93 5.13 -3.37
CA MET A 209 -16.26 5.94 -4.39
C MET A 209 -17.23 6.76 -5.26
N SER A 210 -18.47 6.28 -5.47
CA SER A 210 -19.52 7.00 -6.22
C SER A 210 -20.04 8.26 -5.50
N ARG A 211 -20.03 8.25 -4.16
CA ARG A 211 -20.35 9.41 -3.33
C ARG A 211 -19.12 10.30 -3.15
N LEU A 212 -17.94 9.70 -3.10
CA LEU A 212 -16.66 10.37 -2.92
C LEU A 212 -16.26 11.24 -4.12
N THR A 213 -16.42 10.72 -5.35
CA THR A 213 -16.19 11.50 -6.58
C THR A 213 -17.12 12.71 -6.66
N LYS A 214 -18.37 12.58 -6.20
CA LYS A 214 -19.30 13.72 -6.06
C LYS A 214 -18.85 14.69 -4.96
N PHE A 215 -18.38 14.19 -3.82
CA PHE A 215 -17.86 15.01 -2.72
C PHE A 215 -16.64 15.83 -3.15
N LEU A 216 -15.62 15.17 -3.72
CA LEU A 216 -14.40 15.83 -4.21
C LEU A 216 -14.74 16.90 -5.25
N ARG A 217 -15.57 16.59 -6.27
CA ARG A 217 -16.02 17.58 -7.26
C ARG A 217 -16.76 18.79 -6.67
N SER A 218 -17.36 18.66 -5.48
CA SER A 218 -18.15 19.73 -4.85
C SER A 218 -17.39 20.61 -3.86
N ARG A 219 -16.23 20.16 -3.35
CA ARG A 219 -15.49 20.85 -2.27
C ARG A 219 -13.99 20.97 -2.48
N VAL A 220 -13.39 20.12 -3.29
CA VAL A 220 -11.94 20.07 -3.55
C VAL A 220 -11.78 20.23 -5.05
N TRP A 221 -11.65 21.48 -5.52
CA TRP A 221 -11.51 21.84 -6.93
C TRP A 221 -10.55 20.89 -7.67
N LEU A 222 -11.12 20.01 -8.50
CA LEU A 222 -10.46 19.32 -9.61
C LEU A 222 -10.81 20.06 -10.91
#